data_AF-A0A1Q7RF78-F1
#
_entry.id   AF-A0A1Q7RF78-F1
#
_cell.length_a   1.000
_cell.length_b   1.000
_cell.length_c   1.000
_cell.angle_alpha   90.00
_cell.angle_beta   90.00
_cell.angle_gamma   90.00
#
_symmetry.space_group_name_H-M   'P 1'
#
loop_
_entity.id
_entity.type
_entity.pdbx_description
1 polymer ?
#
loop_
_entity_poly.entity_id
_entity_poly.type
_entity_poly.pdbx_seq_one_letter_code
_entity_poly.pdbx_strand_id
1 'polypeptide(L)' 'MFVSILGEPQARQDSLNALNSAAGYFKRMLFRNLRLRFAPTVLFRLDESLDRGDRIERVLREIHDGKRTAGDPGEEE' A
#
# COMPACT_ATOMS: atom_id res chain seq x y z
N MET A 1 -7.98 5.84 -6.17
CA MET A 1 -8.21 5.28 -4.82
C MET A 1 -7.24 4.12 -4.66
N PHE A 2 -6.51 4.08 -3.54
CA PHE A 2 -5.59 2.97 -3.25
C PHE A 2 -6.32 1.88 -2.47
N VAL A 3 -6.02 0.61 -2.77
CA VAL A 3 -6.62 -0.56 -2.14
C VAL A 3 -5.55 -1.57 -1.76
N SER A 4 -5.66 -2.14 -0.57
CA SER A 4 -4.88 -3.30 -0.16
C SER A 4 -5.71 -4.55 -0.40
N ILE A 5 -5.19 -5.48 -1.21
CA ILE A 5 -5.87 -6.74 -1.53
C ILE A 5 -5.11 -7.88 -0.87
N LEU A 6 -5.79 -8.64 -0.02
CA LEU A 6 -5.23 -9.81 0.63
C LEU A 6 -5.27 -11.02 -0.32
N GLY A 7 -4.20 -11.82 -0.32
CA GLY A 7 -4.09 -13.05 -1.12
C GLY A 7 -2.82 -13.10 -1.97
N GLU A 8 -2.74 -14.15 -2.79
CA GLU A 8 -1.62 -14.41 -3.71
C GLU A 8 -1.53 -13.36 -4.83
N PRO A 9 -0.34 -13.16 -5.43
CA PRO A 9 -0.12 -12.14 -6.47
C PRO A 9 -1.13 -12.20 -7.63
N GLN A 10 -1.46 -13.39 -8.09
CA GLN A 10 -2.45 -13.60 -9.15
C GLN A 10 -3.85 -13.14 -8.72
N ALA A 11 -4.29 -13.56 -7.54
CA ALA A 11 -5.59 -13.17 -6.98
C ALA A 11 -5.68 -11.65 -6.75
N ARG A 12 -4.57 -10.99 -6.37
CA ARG A 12 -4.51 -9.52 -6.24
C ARG A 12 -4.75 -8.83 -7.58
N GLN A 13 -4.09 -9.30 -8.63
CA GLN A 13 -4.24 -8.73 -9.97
C GLN A 13 -5.65 -8.94 -10.52
N ASP A 14 -6.20 -10.14 -10.39
CA ASP A 14 -7.55 -10.47 -10.86
C ASP A 14 -8.61 -9.65 -10.11
N SER A 15 -8.45 -9.49 -8.80
CA SER A 15 -9.32 -8.65 -7.98
C SER A 15 -9.22 -7.17 -8.36
N LEU A 16 -8.02 -6.66 -8.63
CA LEU A 16 -7.82 -5.29 -9.09
C LEU A 16 -8.50 -5.04 -10.45
N ASN A 17 -8.39 -6.00 -11.37
CA ASN A 17 -9.04 -5.93 -12.66
C ASN A 17 -10.58 -5.90 -12.50
N ALA A 18 -11.13 -6.80 -11.68
CA ALA A 18 -12.55 -6.85 -11.38
C ALA A 18 -13.07 -5.53 -10.76
N LEU A 19 -12.34 -4.94 -9.81
CA LEU A 19 -12.67 -3.65 -9.22
C LEU A 19 -12.69 -2.52 -10.25
N ASN A 20 -11.70 -2.48 -11.15
CA ASN A 20 -11.65 -1.49 -12.22
C ASN A 20 -12.78 -1.68 -13.24
N SER A 21 -13.15 -2.92 -13.58
CA SER A 21 -14.34 -3.20 -14.40
C SER A 21 -15.63 -2.73 -13.73
N ALA A 22 -15.69 -2.75 -12.39
CA ALA A 22 -16.81 -2.26 -11.60
C ALA A 22 -16.82 -0.73 -11.40
N ALA A 23 -15.89 0.05 -11.97
CA ALA A 23 -15.79 1.50 -11.76
C ALA A 23 -17.08 2.28 -12.05
N GLY A 24 -17.87 1.84 -13.05
CA GLY A 24 -19.16 2.45 -13.39
C GLY A 24 -20.21 2.30 -12.27
N TYR A 25 -20.21 1.16 -11.58
CA TYR A 25 -21.08 0.92 -10.43
C TYR A 25 -20.78 1.92 -9.29
N PHE A 26 -19.50 2.10 -8.96
CA PHE A 26 -19.07 3.05 -7.93
C PHE A 26 -19.39 4.50 -8.32
N LYS A 27 -19.17 4.89 -9.59
CA LYS A 27 -19.55 6.21 -10.08
C LYS A 27 -21.05 6.49 -9.87
N ARG A 28 -21.92 5.53 -10.18
CA ARG A 28 -23.37 5.65 -9.96
C ARG A 28 -23.73 5.70 -8.48
N MET A 29 -23.03 4.95 -7.64
CA MET A 29 -23.18 5.01 -6.18
C MET A 29 -22.79 6.38 -5.62
N LEU A 30 -21.65 6.94 -6.02
CA LEU A 30 -21.19 8.26 -5.58
C LEU A 30 -22.17 9.36 -6.00
N PHE A 31 -22.66 9.32 -7.24
CA PHE A 31 -23.66 10.27 -7.72
C PHE A 31 -24.92 10.29 -6.84
N ARG A 32 -25.47 9.10 -6.54
CA ARG A 32 -26.71 8.97 -5.75
C ARG A 32 -26.53 9.34 -4.27
N ASN A 33 -25.46 8.88 -3.64
CA ASN A 33 -25.27 9.03 -2.19
C ASN A 33 -24.71 10.40 -1.80
N LEU A 34 -23.90 11.03 -2.67
CA LEU A 34 -23.25 12.30 -2.38
C LEU A 34 -23.92 13.50 -3.06
N ARG A 35 -25.04 13.28 -3.78
CA ARG A 35 -25.82 14.30 -4.50
C ARG A 35 -24.95 15.21 -5.38
N LEU A 36 -23.96 14.62 -6.04
CA LEU A 36 -23.00 15.35 -6.89
C LEU A 36 -23.66 15.75 -8.21
N ARG A 37 -23.36 16.95 -8.71
CA ARG A 37 -23.75 17.35 -10.08
C ARG A 37 -23.04 16.48 -11.13
N PHE A 38 -21.77 16.15 -10.89
CA PHE A 38 -20.96 15.25 -11.71
C PHE A 38 -20.14 14.34 -10.79
N ALA A 39 -20.34 13.02 -10.89
CA ALA A 39 -19.54 12.06 -10.14
C ALA A 39 -18.29 11.67 -10.93
N PRO A 40 -17.11 11.59 -10.28
CA PRO A 40 -15.89 11.15 -10.94
C PRO A 40 -15.92 9.63 -11.22
N THR A 41 -15.13 9.20 -12.19
CA THR A 41 -14.82 7.77 -12.38
C THR A 41 -13.74 7.38 -11.38
N VAL A 42 -13.96 6.30 -10.63
CA VAL A 42 -12.97 5.79 -9.65
C VAL A 42 -12.00 4.85 -10.36
N LEU A 43 -10.70 5.13 -10.24
CA LEU A 43 -9.63 4.22 -10.63
C LEU A 43 -9.03 3.59 -9.36
N PHE A 44 -8.97 2.26 -9.34
CA PHE A 44 -8.36 1.49 -8.26
C PHE A 44 -6.91 1.16 -8.59
N ARG A 45 -6.02 1.33 -7.60
CA ARG A 45 -4.61 0.96 -7.67
C ARG A 45 -4.22 0.23 -6.39
N LEU A 46 -3.31 -0.74 -6.49
CA LEU A 46 -2.78 -1.40 -5.31
C LEU A 46 -2.00 -0.41 -4.44
N ASP A 47 -2.13 -0.58 -3.13
CA ASP A 47 -1.31 0.14 -2.17
C ASP A 47 0.00 -0.62 -1.94
N GLU A 48 1.11 -0.06 -2.43
CA GLU A 48 2.46 -0.59 -2.27
C GLU A 48 3.15 -0.09 -0.98
N SER A 49 2.45 0.70 -0.16
CA SER A 49 3.04 1.34 1.02
C SER A 49 3.46 0.32 2.09
N LEU A 50 2.75 -0.82 2.19
CA LEU A 50 3.12 -1.90 3.12
C LEU A 50 4.43 -2.57 2.71
N ASP A 51 4.53 -3.04 1.47
CA ASP A 51 5.75 -3.66 0.95
C ASP A 51 6.96 -2.72 1.03
N ARG A 52 6.71 -1.42 0.80
CA ARG A 52 7.72 -0.37 0.98
C ARG A 52 8.12 -0.21 2.45
N GLY A 53 7.17 -0.22 3.37
CA GLY A 53 7.41 -0.17 4.81
C GLY A 53 8.30 -1.30 5.30
N ASP A 54 7.99 -2.53 4.91
CA ASP A 54 8.78 -3.73 5.26
C ASP A 54 10.22 -3.65 4.72
N ARG A 55 10.39 -3.10 3.52
CA ARG A 55 11.72 -2.85 2.94
C ARG A 55 12.49 -1.82 3.74
N ILE A 56 11.86 -0.70 4.10
CA ILE A 56 12.49 0.34 4.92
C ILE A 56 12.91 -0.24 6.26
N GLU A 57 12.03 -0.97 6.94
CA GLU A 57 12.31 -1.57 8.24
C GLU A 57 13.48 -2.57 8.17
N ARG A 58 13.55 -3.38 7.11
CA ARG A 58 14.68 -4.29 6.86
C ARG A 58 16.00 -3.55 6.69
N VAL A 59 16.02 -2.51 5.86
CA VAL A 59 17.23 -1.70 5.63
C VAL A 59 17.67 -0.99 6.92
N LEU A 60 16.73 -0.46 7.71
CA LEU A 60 17.04 0.17 8.99
C LEU A 60 17.64 -0.83 9.99
N ARG A 61 17.12 -2.06 10.05
CA ARG A 61 17.71 -3.15 10.86
C ARG A 61 19.11 -3.51 10.42
N GLU A 62 19.34 -3.69 9.12
CA GLU A 62 20.67 -4.00 8.55
C GLU A 62 21.70 -2.92 8.90
N ILE A 63 21.33 -1.65 8.82
CA ILE A 63 22.20 -0.53 9.21
C ILE A 63 22.50 -0.56 10.72
N HIS A 64 21.51 -0.83 11.56
CA HIS A 64 21.69 -0.87 13.01
C HIS A 64 22.58 -2.05 13.44
N ASP A 65 22.36 -3.23 12.86
CA ASP A 65 23.17 -4.42 13.17
C ASP A 65 24.60 -4.30 12.61
N GLY A 66 24.77 -3.71 11.42
CA GLY A 66 26.09 -3.43 10.84
C GLY A 66 26.89 -2.37 11.61
N LYS A 67 26.22 -1.43 12.29
CA LYS A 67 26.86 -0.50 13.22
C LYS A 67 27.32 -1.17 14.52
N ARG A 68 26.63 -2.22 14.98
CA ARG A 68 27.01 -2.94 16.21
C ARG A 68 28.34 -3.71 16.08
N THR A 69 28.81 -3.98 14.86
CA THR A 69 30.12 -4.60 14.60
C THR A 69 31.28 -3.61 14.45
N ALA A 70 31.02 -2.31 14.37
CA ALA A 70 32.04 -1.29 14.16
C ALA A 70 31.96 -0.19 15.23
N GLY A 71 32.51 -0.50 16.41
CA GLY A 71 32.86 0.50 17.42
C GLY A 71 31.86 0.66 18.55
N ASP A 72 32.06 -0.16 19.60
CA ASP A 72 31.98 0.35 20.97
C ASP A 72 32.91 -0.45 21.90
N PRO A 73 34.19 -0.05 22.03
CA PRO A 73 34.96 -0.32 23.23
C PRO A 73 35.13 1.01 23.98
N GLY A 74 34.28 1.29 24.95
CA GLY A 74 34.62 2.26 25.99
C GLY A 74 33.47 3.03 26.59
N GLU A 75 32.67 2.37 27.44
CA GLU A 75 32.11 2.98 28.64
C GLU A 75 32.27 2.00 29.82
N GLU A 76 33.48 1.96 30.39
CA GLU A 76 33.72 1.48 31.76
C GLU A 76 34.25 2.68 32.57
N GLU A 77 33.47 3.12 33.58
CA GLU A 77 33.92 3.97 34.69
C GLU A 77 34.76 3.16 35.69
#